data_AF-G6E961-F1
#
_entry.id   AF-G6E961-F1
#
_cell.length_a   1.000
_cell.length_b   1.000
_cell.length_c   1.000
_cell.angle_alpha   90.00
_cell.angle_beta   90.00
_cell.angle_gamma   90.00
#
_symmetry.space_group_name_H-M   'P 1'
#
loop_
_entity.id
_entity.type
_entity.pdbx_description
1 polymer ?
#
loop_
_entity_poly.entity_id
_entity_poly.type
_entity_poly.pdbx_seq_one_letter_code
_entity_poly.pdbx_strand_id
1 'polypeptide(L)' 'MTRLDNSRRIVLATGTERTAQSWLTEAPLRMLMNNLHPDVAERPEELVVYGGIGRAARDWES' A
#
# COMPACT_ATOMS: atom_id res chain seq x y z
N MET A 1 15.85 -7.33 -0.25
CA MET A 1 14.43 -7.55 -0.58
C MET A 1 13.74 -8.34 0.52
N THR A 2 13.30 -7.62 1.55
CA THR A 2 12.58 -8.21 2.69
C THR A 2 11.08 -8.15 2.42
N ARG A 3 10.36 -9.23 2.74
CA ARG A 3 8.90 -9.30 2.55
C ARG A 3 8.09 -8.96 3.79
N LEU A 4 8.71 -8.92 4.96
CA LEU A 4 8.09 -8.66 6.25
C LEU A 4 8.73 -7.42 6.88
N ASP A 5 7.93 -6.40 7.20
CA ASP A 5 8.38 -5.25 7.98
C ASP A 5 7.27 -4.77 8.92
N ASN A 6 7.39 -5.14 10.20
CA ASN A 6 6.40 -4.81 11.22
C ASN A 6 6.44 -3.34 11.67
N SER A 7 7.46 -2.58 11.25
CA SER A 7 7.60 -1.17 11.65
C SER A 7 6.79 -0.22 10.78
N ARG A 8 6.38 -0.66 9.58
CA ARG A 8 5.70 0.18 8.60
C ARG A 8 4.19 0.15 8.79
N ARG A 9 3.58 1.33 8.82
CA ARG A 9 2.14 1.51 8.75
C ARG A 9 1.80 2.36 7.54
N ILE A 10 1.12 1.76 6.56
CA ILE A 10 0.75 2.44 5.31
C ILE A 10 -0.67 2.97 5.43
N VAL A 11 -0.87 4.26 5.16
CA VAL A 11 -2.18 4.90 5.12
C VAL A 11 -2.28 5.79 3.89
N LEU A 12 -3.41 5.77 3.20
CA LEU A 12 -3.60 6.63 2.04
C LEU A 12 -3.71 8.12 2.42
N ALA A 13 -3.41 9.01 1.47
CA ALA A 13 -3.77 10.41 1.57
C ALA A 13 -5.28 10.60 1.32
N THR A 14 -5.92 11.48 2.09
CA THR A 14 -7.34 11.85 1.96
C THR A 14 -7.50 13.29 1.47
N GLY A 15 -8.69 13.65 0.98
CA GLY A 15 -8.98 15.01 0.51
C GLY A 15 -8.42 15.30 -0.89
N THR A 16 -8.43 16.58 -1.28
CA THR A 16 -8.13 17.05 -2.65
C THR A 16 -6.67 17.47 -2.86
N GLU A 17 -5.86 17.55 -1.81
CA GLU A 17 -4.43 17.84 -1.94
C GLU A 17 -3.69 16.63 -2.48
N ARG A 18 -2.76 16.83 -3.43
CA ARG A 18 -2.00 15.75 -4.07
C ARG A 18 -0.54 15.75 -3.61
N THR A 19 0.05 14.56 -3.56
CA THR A 19 1.48 14.35 -3.28
C THR A 19 2.27 14.13 -4.57
N ALA A 20 1.66 13.50 -5.57
CA ALA A 20 2.20 13.32 -6.91
C ALA A 20 1.86 14.52 -7.83
N GLN A 21 2.58 14.62 -8.95
CA GLN A 21 2.46 15.76 -9.88
C GLN A 21 1.12 15.84 -10.63
N SER A 22 0.37 14.73 -10.71
CA SER A 22 -0.89 14.68 -11.45
C SER A 22 -1.90 13.77 -10.75
N TRP A 23 -3.20 13.94 -11.04
CA TRP A 23 -4.22 13.02 -10.55
C TRP A 23 -4.07 11.60 -11.11
N LEU A 24 -3.59 11.48 -12.36
CA LEU A 24 -3.37 10.19 -13.00
C LEU A 24 -2.27 9.37 -12.33
N THR A 25 -1.33 10.02 -11.63
CA THR A 25 -0.29 9.36 -10.84
C THR A 25 -0.62 9.30 -9.34
N GLU A 26 -1.36 10.27 -8.81
CA GLU A 26 -1.86 10.27 -7.43
C GLU A 26 -2.88 9.14 -7.19
N ALA A 27 -3.81 8.93 -8.12
CA ALA A 27 -4.86 7.93 -7.97
C ALA A 27 -4.31 6.50 -7.78
N PRO A 28 -3.42 5.97 -8.65
CA PRO A 28 -2.85 4.64 -8.42
C PRO A 28 -1.99 4.56 -7.16
N LEU A 29 -1.30 5.65 -6.78
CA LEU A 29 -0.56 5.70 -5.51
C LEU A 29 -1.49 5.51 -4.31
N ARG A 30 -2.60 6.26 -4.26
CA ARG A 30 -3.58 6.12 -3.17
C ARG A 30 -4.22 4.73 -3.16
N MET A 31 -4.49 4.14 -4.32
CA MET A 31 -5.04 2.80 -4.41
C MET A 31 -4.06 1.73 -3.95
N LEU A 32 -2.77 1.87 -4.29
CA LEU A 32 -1.72 1.00 -3.77
C LEU A 32 -1.64 1.10 -2.23
N MET A 33 -1.62 2.31 -1.68
CA MET A 33 -1.60 2.53 -0.24
C MET A 33 -2.85 2.00 0.44
N ASN A 34 -4.02 2.14 -0.19
CA ASN A 34 -5.28 1.61 0.31
C ASN A 34 -5.27 0.08 0.40
N ASN A 35 -4.71 -0.62 -0.60
CA ASN A 35 -4.55 -2.07 -0.55
C ASN A 35 -3.69 -2.54 0.64
N LEU A 36 -2.85 -1.67 1.20
CA LEU A 36 -1.97 -1.96 2.35
C LEU A 36 -2.43 -1.26 3.64
N HIS A 37 -3.63 -0.66 3.65
CA HIS A 37 -4.18 -0.05 4.85
C HIS A 37 -4.47 -1.15 5.90
N PRO A 38 -4.18 -0.94 7.20
CA PRO A 38 -4.41 -1.93 8.25
C PRO A 38 -5.86 -2.43 8.36
N ASP A 39 -6.83 -1.56 8.03
CA ASP A 39 -8.25 -1.91 8.06
C ASP A 39 -8.74 -2.60 6.75
N VAL A 40 -7.87 -2.74 5.74
CA VAL A 40 -8.19 -3.30 4.42
C VAL A 40 -7.43 -4.61 4.16
N ALA A 41 -6.13 -4.62 4.43
CA ALA A 41 -5.23 -5.74 4.16
C ALA A 41 -5.31 -6.81 5.25
N GLU A 42 -5.26 -8.10 4.87
CA GLU A 42 -5.17 -9.22 5.81
C GLU A 42 -3.84 -9.23 6.58
N ARG A 43 -2.70 -8.97 5.91
CA ARG A 43 -1.35 -8.90 6.53
C ARG A 43 -0.50 -7.82 5.86
N PRO A 44 -0.72 -6.52 6.17
CA PRO A 44 -0.06 -5.40 5.49
C PRO A 44 1.48 -5.38 5.67
N GLU A 45 2.00 -5.83 6.81
CA GLU A 45 3.43 -5.98 7.09
C GLU A 45 4.13 -6.94 6.13
N GLU A 46 3.37 -7.86 5.54
CA GLU A 46 3.79 -8.80 4.51
C GLU A 46 3.43 -8.34 3.08
N LEU A 47 2.89 -7.14 2.90
CA LEU A 47 2.32 -6.67 1.64
C LEU A 47 1.12 -7.50 1.13
N VAL A 48 0.54 -8.38 1.96
CA VAL A 48 -0.57 -9.27 1.59
C VAL A 48 -1.90 -8.55 1.78
N VAL A 49 -2.67 -8.45 0.70
CA VAL A 49 -3.99 -7.81 0.69
C VAL A 49 -5.06 -8.83 1.10
N TYR A 50 -5.20 -9.92 0.33
CA TYR A 50 -6.13 -11.01 0.63
C TYR A 50 -5.75 -12.29 -0.13
N GLY A 51 -6.48 -13.37 0.13
CA GLY A 51 -6.34 -14.62 -0.64
C GLY A 51 -5.03 -15.36 -0.32
N GLY A 52 -4.59 -15.30 0.94
CA GLY A 52 -3.43 -16.02 1.44
C GLY A 52 -2.09 -15.36 1.09
N ILE A 53 -1.75 -15.30 -0.20
CA ILE A 53 -0.48 -14.72 -0.71
C ILE A 53 -0.68 -13.64 -1.79
N GLY A 54 -1.91 -13.19 -2.03
CA GLY A 54 -2.18 -12.08 -2.95
C GLY A 54 -1.57 -10.78 -2.40
N ARG A 55 -0.46 -10.32 -3.00
CA ARG A 55 0.32 -9.17 -2.52
C ARG A 55 0.17 -7.95 -3.43
N ALA A 56 0.25 -6.76 -2.84
CA ALA A 56 0.23 -5.49 -3.55
C ALA A 56 1.57 -5.19 -4.27
N ALA A 57 2.68 -5.71 -3.75
CA ALA A 57 4.02 -5.60 -4.32
C ALA A 57 4.84 -6.87 -4.02
N ARG A 58 6.00 -7.02 -4.68
CA ARG A 58 6.83 -8.24 -4.57
C ARG A 58 7.58 -8.33 -3.23
N ASP A 59 8.07 -7.20 -2.76
CA ASP A 59 8.89 -6.98 -1.56
C ASP A 59 8.95 -5.48 -1.24
N TRP A 60 9.52 -5.12 -0.10
CA TRP A 60 9.51 -3.74 0.43
C TRP A 60 10.43 -2.75 -0.29
N GLU A 61 11.35 -3.25 -1.11
CA GLU A 61 12.31 -2.45 -1.87
C GLU A 61 11.90 -2.26 -3.35
N SER A 62 10.84 -2.94 -3.80
CA SER A 62 10.25 -2.77 -5.14
C SER A 62 9.56 -1.42 -5.34
#